data_AF-A0A3M3X842-F1
#
_entry.id   AF-A0A3M3X842-F1
#
_cell.length_a   1.000
_cell.length_b   1.000
_cell.length_c   1.000
_cell.angle_alpha   90.00
_cell.angle_beta   90.00
_cell.angle_gamma   90.00
#
_symmetry.space_group_name_H-M   'P 1'
#
loop_
_entity.id
_entity.type
_entity.pdbx_description
1 polymer ?
#
loop_
_entity_poly.entity_id
_entity_poly.type
_entity_poly.pdbx_seq_one_letter_code
_entity_poly.pdbx_strand_id
1 'polypeptide(L)'
;MNPEQAIADVFGLYEQYGTADYIGEPVSQLEHMSQAAQLAMAEGVDDEVVLAAFFHDIGHLCGQGGENMDGYGVVSHERLGADYLRRAGFSERMAKLVEYHVQAKRYLTFVQPDYYARLSEASRRTLAYQGGVMSAEEARAFEQDPLCAVSLRMRHWDEQAKGVNVPVLDVEVLKVKARGMLR
;
A
#
# COMPACT_ATOMS: atom_id res chain seq x y z
N MET A 1 22.00 1.10 7.13
CA MET A 1 21.76 2.45 6.59
C MET A 1 21.49 3.36 7.78
N ASN A 2 21.93 4.63 7.78
CA ASN A 2 21.51 5.53 8.87
C ASN A 2 20.04 5.94 8.68
N PRO A 3 19.28 6.28 9.74
CA PRO A 3 17.85 6.61 9.62
C PRO A 3 17.53 7.73 8.64
N GLU A 4 18.32 8.81 8.60
CA GLU A 4 18.07 9.94 7.69
C GLU A 4 18.29 9.56 6.22
N GLN A 5 19.28 8.72 5.92
CA GLN A 5 19.50 8.21 4.58
C GLN A 5 18.35 7.29 4.15
N ALA A 6 17.87 6.42 5.04
CA ALA A 6 16.72 5.56 4.74
C ALA A 6 15.47 6.38 4.44
N ILE A 7 15.22 7.45 5.20
CA ILE A 7 14.12 8.37 4.95
C ILE A 7 14.33 9.10 3.62
N ALA A 8 15.53 9.62 3.36
CA ALA A 8 15.83 10.31 2.10
C ALA A 8 15.63 9.38 0.89
N ASP A 9 16.08 8.13 0.97
CA ASP A 9 15.95 7.16 -0.12
C ASP A 9 14.47 6.78 -0.35
N VAL A 10 13.75 6.44 0.72
CA VAL A 10 12.35 6.00 0.66
C VAL A 10 11.44 7.13 0.18
N PHE A 11 11.57 8.33 0.75
CA PHE A 11 10.74 9.47 0.35
C PHE A 11 11.19 10.09 -0.98
N GLY A 12 12.47 9.96 -1.35
CA GLY A 12 13.00 10.37 -2.65
C GLY A 12 12.34 9.64 -3.83
N LEU A 13 11.87 8.41 -3.64
CA LEU A 13 11.06 7.69 -4.64
C LEU A 13 9.77 8.44 -4.96
N TYR A 14 9.12 9.05 -3.97
CA TYR A 14 7.90 9.82 -4.15
C TYR A 14 8.17 11.16 -4.82
N GLU A 15 9.30 11.80 -4.53
CA GLU A 15 9.72 13.03 -5.20
C GLU A 15 10.02 12.77 -6.69
N GLN A 16 10.63 11.62 -7.00
CA GLN A 16 11.04 11.28 -8.36
C GLN A 16 9.89 10.73 -9.22
N TYR A 17 9.04 9.89 -8.65
CA TYR A 17 8.04 9.10 -9.39
C TYR A 17 6.60 9.34 -8.95
N GLY A 18 6.38 10.05 -7.83
CA GLY A 18 5.08 10.18 -7.21
C GLY A 18 4.06 10.99 -8.02
N THR A 19 4.50 11.84 -8.94
CA THR A 19 3.60 12.62 -9.82
C THR A 19 3.12 11.85 -11.04
N ALA A 20 3.63 10.63 -11.28
CA ALA A 20 3.14 9.76 -12.34
C ALA A 20 1.72 9.27 -12.05
N ASP A 21 0.96 9.01 -13.13
CA ASP A 21 -0.41 8.50 -13.04
C ASP A 21 -0.49 7.23 -12.19
N TYR A 22 -1.47 7.20 -11.29
CA TYR A 22 -1.84 5.99 -10.57
C TYR A 22 -2.73 5.13 -11.46
N ILE A 23 -2.10 4.40 -12.38
CA ILE A 23 -2.60 3.21 -13.09
C ILE A 23 -4.14 3.17 -13.26
N GLY A 24 -4.66 3.89 -14.25
CA GLY A 24 -6.08 3.84 -14.62
C GLY A 24 -7.04 4.55 -13.65
N GLU A 25 -6.52 5.27 -12.66
CA GLU A 25 -7.27 6.11 -11.72
C GLU A 25 -6.98 7.60 -11.96
N PRO A 26 -7.90 8.51 -11.59
CA PRO A 26 -7.75 9.95 -11.84
C PRO A 26 -6.89 10.67 -10.78
N VAL A 27 -5.87 10.00 -10.26
CA VAL A 27 -4.94 10.51 -9.23
C VAL A 27 -3.51 10.08 -9.57
N SER A 28 -2.52 10.78 -9.04
CA SER A 28 -1.12 10.37 -9.09
C SER A 28 -0.79 9.36 -7.98
N GLN A 29 0.35 8.66 -8.12
CA GLN A 29 0.86 7.71 -7.12
C GLN A 29 0.94 8.36 -5.72
N LEU A 30 1.47 9.59 -5.64
CA LEU A 30 1.60 10.35 -4.40
C LEU A 30 0.25 10.76 -3.83
N GLU A 31 -0.69 11.23 -4.66
CA GLU A 31 -2.04 11.59 -4.21
C GLU A 31 -2.77 10.39 -3.61
N HIS A 32 -2.71 9.23 -4.26
CA HIS A 32 -3.33 8.00 -3.77
C HIS A 32 -2.77 7.58 -2.41
N MET A 33 -1.46 7.40 -2.31
CA MET A 33 -0.80 6.98 -1.07
C MET A 33 -0.95 8.03 0.05
N SER A 34 -0.95 9.32 -0.29
CA SER A 34 -1.24 10.40 0.65
C SER A 34 -2.66 10.33 1.20
N GLN A 35 -3.67 10.12 0.35
CA GLN A 35 -5.06 10.01 0.79
C GLN A 35 -5.27 8.80 1.72
N ALA A 36 -4.65 7.66 1.41
CA ALA A 36 -4.70 6.48 2.28
C ALA A 36 -4.12 6.79 3.69
N ALA A 37 -3.00 7.51 3.75
CA ALA A 37 -2.40 7.96 5.00
C ALA A 37 -3.29 8.94 5.77
N GLN A 38 -3.92 9.91 5.08
CA GLN A 38 -4.86 10.85 5.69
C GLN A 38 -6.08 10.15 6.30
N LEU A 39 -6.63 9.15 5.62
CA LEU A 39 -7.74 8.33 6.13
C LEU A 39 -7.33 7.54 7.38
N ALA A 40 -6.13 6.94 7.37
CA ALA A 40 -5.58 6.27 8.55
C ALA A 40 -5.43 7.25 9.73
N MET A 41 -4.85 8.43 9.50
CA MET A 41 -4.69 9.47 10.52
C MET A 41 -6.03 9.93 11.11
N ALA A 42 -7.05 10.09 10.27
CA ALA A 42 -8.39 10.51 10.70
C ALA A 42 -9.05 9.51 11.66
N GLU A 43 -8.66 8.23 11.59
CA GLU A 43 -9.13 7.17 12.50
C GLU A 43 -8.30 7.02 13.77
N GLY A 44 -7.21 7.80 13.92
CA GLY A 44 -6.39 7.80 15.13
C GLY A 44 -5.64 6.48 15.36
N VAL A 45 -5.33 5.73 14.30
CA VAL A 45 -4.48 4.54 14.38
C VAL A 45 -3.02 4.93 14.65
N ASP A 46 -2.20 3.95 15.04
CA ASP A 46 -0.80 4.21 15.36
C ASP A 46 0.03 4.62 14.12
N ASP A 47 1.13 5.33 14.37
CA ASP A 47 2.00 5.89 13.34
C ASP A 47 2.56 4.84 12.37
N GLU A 48 2.72 3.58 12.81
CA GLU A 48 3.23 2.50 11.96
C GLU A 48 2.21 2.13 10.89
N VAL A 49 0.93 2.11 11.26
CA VAL A 49 -0.19 1.83 10.36
C VAL A 49 -0.41 3.01 9.41
N VAL A 50 -0.28 4.25 9.89
CA VAL A 50 -0.32 5.44 9.02
C VAL A 50 0.77 5.36 7.95
N LEU A 51 2.00 5.05 8.34
CA LEU A 51 3.12 4.88 7.40
C LEU A 51 2.91 3.68 6.48
N ALA A 52 2.41 2.55 6.99
CA ALA A 52 2.09 1.41 6.14
C ALA A 52 1.02 1.74 5.09
N ALA A 53 0.00 2.53 5.44
CA ALA A 53 -0.99 3.02 4.49
C ALA A 53 -0.37 3.95 3.43
N PHE A 54 0.58 4.80 3.81
CA PHE A 54 1.33 5.61 2.85
C PHE A 54 2.25 4.77 1.95
N PHE A 55 2.89 3.73 2.48
CA PHE A 55 3.87 2.93 1.75
C PHE A 55 3.28 1.73 0.99
N HIS A 56 1.97 1.46 1.08
CA HIS A 56 1.39 0.20 0.61
C HIS A 56 1.69 -0.11 -0.88
N ASP A 57 1.77 0.93 -1.71
CA ASP A 57 2.04 0.83 -3.14
C ASP A 57 3.47 1.27 -3.54
N ILE A 58 4.38 1.46 -2.58
CA ILE A 58 5.78 1.88 -2.86
C ILE A 58 6.52 0.93 -3.81
N GLY A 59 6.08 -0.33 -3.89
CA GLY A 59 6.59 -1.31 -4.86
C GLY A 59 6.46 -0.89 -6.32
N HIS A 60 5.46 -0.07 -6.66
CA HIS A 60 5.33 0.52 -7.99
C HIS A 60 6.43 1.56 -8.28
N LEU A 61 6.97 2.21 -7.25
CA LEU A 61 8.03 3.20 -7.37
C LEU A 61 9.41 2.55 -7.36
N CYS A 62 9.69 1.64 -6.42
CA CYS A 62 11.01 1.00 -6.31
C CYS A 62 11.21 -0.16 -7.29
N GLY A 63 10.14 -0.68 -7.88
CA GLY A 63 10.15 -1.80 -8.83
C GLY A 63 10.14 -1.38 -10.30
N GLN A 64 10.35 -0.09 -10.62
CA GLN A 64 10.36 0.36 -12.00
C GLN A 64 11.43 -0.35 -12.84
N GLY A 65 11.04 -0.78 -14.04
CA GLY A 65 11.89 -1.58 -14.94
C GLY A 65 11.79 -3.10 -14.73
N GLY A 66 11.02 -3.57 -13.75
CA GLY A 66 10.68 -4.98 -13.56
C GLY A 66 9.53 -5.48 -14.45
N GLU A 67 9.08 -6.71 -14.20
CA GLU A 67 7.90 -7.29 -14.86
C GLU A 67 6.62 -6.47 -14.55
N ASN A 68 5.75 -6.33 -15.55
CA ASN A 68 4.57 -5.48 -15.48
C ASN A 68 3.27 -6.28 -15.72
N MET A 69 2.21 -5.91 -15.01
CA MET A 69 0.85 -6.44 -15.15
C MET A 69 0.10 -5.83 -16.35
N ASP A 70 0.66 -5.90 -17.55
CA ASP A 70 0.04 -5.40 -18.81
C ASP A 70 -0.40 -3.91 -18.75
N GLY A 71 0.49 -3.06 -18.26
CA GLY A 71 0.24 -1.64 -18.02
C GLY A 71 -0.37 -1.33 -16.65
N TYR A 72 -0.81 -2.35 -15.89
CA TYR A 72 -1.45 -2.17 -14.58
C TYR A 72 -0.49 -2.14 -13.39
N GLY A 73 0.78 -1.79 -13.62
CA GLY A 73 1.80 -1.66 -12.56
C GLY A 73 2.78 -2.84 -12.48
N VAL A 74 3.58 -2.85 -11.43
CA VAL A 74 4.68 -3.82 -11.22
C VAL A 74 4.15 -5.12 -10.63
N VAL A 75 4.58 -6.26 -11.18
CA VAL A 75 4.20 -7.58 -10.63
C VAL A 75 4.75 -7.75 -9.21
N SER A 76 3.90 -8.24 -8.30
CA SER A 76 4.25 -8.45 -6.88
C SER A 76 4.73 -7.18 -6.17
N HIS A 77 4.13 -6.02 -6.49
CA HIS A 77 4.53 -4.74 -5.90
C HIS A 77 4.43 -4.73 -4.38
N GLU A 78 3.47 -5.45 -3.81
CA GLU A 78 3.29 -5.60 -2.37
C GLU A 78 4.52 -6.24 -1.71
N ARG A 79 5.11 -7.25 -2.37
CA ARG A 79 6.32 -7.93 -1.89
C ARG A 79 7.56 -7.09 -2.11
N LEU A 80 7.69 -6.50 -3.30
CA LEU A 80 8.82 -5.63 -3.64
C LEU A 80 8.90 -4.43 -2.68
N GLY A 81 7.75 -3.81 -2.39
CA GLY A 81 7.63 -2.70 -1.45
C GLY A 81 7.97 -3.13 -0.02
N ALA A 82 7.38 -4.24 0.45
CA ALA A 82 7.68 -4.78 1.78
C ALA A 82 9.18 -5.10 1.95
N ASP A 83 9.79 -5.77 0.98
CA ASP A 83 11.21 -6.10 1.02
C ASP A 83 12.12 -4.87 0.94
N TYR A 84 11.71 -3.86 0.18
CA TYR A 84 12.42 -2.58 0.14
C TYR A 84 12.39 -1.88 1.51
N LEU A 85 11.24 -1.83 2.17
CA LEU A 85 11.09 -1.24 3.50
C LEU A 85 11.86 -2.03 4.57
N ARG A 86 11.85 -3.38 4.51
CA ARG A 86 12.69 -4.22 5.38
C ARG A 86 14.17 -3.86 5.25
N ARG A 87 14.66 -3.74 4.00
CA ARG A 87 16.07 -3.33 3.73
C ARG A 87 16.38 -1.91 4.20
N ALA A 88 15.41 -1.00 4.13
CA ALA A 88 15.54 0.36 4.64
C ALA A 88 15.56 0.43 6.18
N GLY A 89 15.19 -0.65 6.87
CA GLY A 89 15.26 -0.78 8.33
C GLY A 89 13.93 -0.60 9.06
N PHE A 90 12.81 -0.52 8.33
CA PHE A 90 11.49 -0.53 8.94
C PHE A 90 11.17 -1.90 9.56
N SER A 91 10.28 -1.89 10.54
CA SER A 91 9.84 -3.08 11.28
C SER A 91 9.17 -4.11 10.38
N GLU A 92 9.24 -5.38 10.81
CA GLU A 92 8.53 -6.47 10.12
C GLU A 92 7.02 -6.25 10.11
N ARG A 93 6.45 -5.67 11.17
CA ARG A 93 5.01 -5.34 11.22
C ARG A 93 4.63 -4.35 10.10
N MET A 94 5.37 -3.27 9.90
CA MET A 94 5.13 -2.32 8.81
C MET A 94 5.26 -2.99 7.43
N ALA A 95 6.36 -3.71 7.20
CA ALA A 95 6.58 -4.37 5.91
C ALA A 95 5.48 -5.40 5.60
N LYS A 96 5.07 -6.17 6.61
CA LYS A 96 3.99 -7.15 6.47
C LYS A 96 2.64 -6.51 6.20
N LEU A 97 2.33 -5.36 6.82
CA LEU A 97 1.12 -4.59 6.51
C LEU A 97 1.08 -4.12 5.05
N VAL A 98 2.23 -3.63 4.54
CA VAL A 98 2.40 -3.27 3.13
C VAL A 98 2.22 -4.49 2.23
N GLU A 99 2.82 -5.63 2.56
CA GLU A 99 2.63 -6.87 1.78
C GLU A 99 1.17 -7.36 1.78
N TYR A 100 0.46 -7.17 2.90
CA TYR A 100 -0.86 -7.75 3.12
C TYR A 100 -2.00 -6.97 2.47
N HIS A 101 -1.78 -5.77 1.92
CA HIS A 101 -2.87 -5.04 1.27
C HIS A 101 -3.46 -5.79 0.06
N VAL A 102 -2.64 -6.54 -0.70
CA VAL A 102 -3.12 -7.44 -1.77
C VAL A 102 -3.86 -8.64 -1.19
N GLN A 103 -3.36 -9.25 -0.12
CA GLN A 103 -4.04 -10.39 0.53
C GLN A 103 -5.41 -9.96 1.07
N ALA A 104 -5.50 -8.76 1.66
CA ALA A 104 -6.76 -8.17 2.10
C ALA A 104 -7.73 -7.97 0.93
N LYS A 105 -7.27 -7.53 -0.25
CA LYS A 105 -8.12 -7.47 -1.47
C LYS A 105 -8.66 -8.85 -1.85
N ARG A 106 -7.78 -9.85 -1.95
CA ARG A 106 -8.16 -11.22 -2.32
C ARG A 106 -9.15 -11.83 -1.33
N TYR A 107 -8.93 -11.60 -0.04
CA TYR A 107 -9.80 -12.04 1.04
C TYR A 107 -11.16 -11.34 1.00
N LEU A 108 -11.21 -10.01 0.91
CA LEU A 108 -12.48 -9.26 0.85
C LEU A 108 -13.33 -9.69 -0.35
N THR A 109 -12.68 -9.98 -1.47
CA THR A 109 -13.35 -10.52 -2.65
C THR A 109 -13.92 -11.93 -2.43
N PHE A 110 -13.30 -12.73 -1.55
CA PHE A 110 -13.80 -14.05 -1.16
C PHE A 110 -14.98 -13.95 -0.20
N VAL A 111 -14.86 -13.16 0.88
CA VAL A 111 -15.89 -13.12 1.95
C VAL A 111 -17.06 -12.20 1.66
N GLN A 112 -16.92 -11.23 0.76
CA GLN A 112 -17.96 -10.27 0.41
C GLN A 112 -18.21 -10.32 -1.11
N PRO A 113 -19.27 -11.00 -1.58
CA PRO A 113 -19.56 -11.12 -3.01
C PRO A 113 -19.64 -9.77 -3.74
N ASP A 114 -20.21 -8.75 -3.08
CA ASP A 114 -20.35 -7.40 -3.65
C ASP A 114 -19.06 -6.57 -3.59
N TYR A 115 -18.00 -7.06 -2.96
CA TYR A 115 -16.71 -6.36 -2.90
C TYR A 115 -16.04 -6.32 -4.26
N TYR A 116 -16.12 -7.39 -5.06
CA TYR A 116 -15.57 -7.41 -6.41
C TYR A 116 -16.10 -6.26 -7.29
N ALA A 117 -17.39 -5.94 -7.15
CA ALA A 117 -18.04 -4.87 -7.91
C ALA A 117 -17.62 -3.47 -7.47
N ARG A 118 -17.08 -3.32 -6.24
CA ARG A 118 -16.58 -2.05 -5.69
C ARG A 118 -15.12 -1.77 -6.07
N LEU A 119 -14.38 -2.79 -6.50
CA LEU A 119 -13.02 -2.61 -6.99
C LEU A 119 -13.03 -1.77 -8.26
N SER A 120 -12.07 -0.86 -8.37
CA SER A 120 -11.80 -0.18 -9.63
C SER A 120 -11.45 -1.15 -10.76
N GLU A 121 -11.47 -0.67 -12.00
CA GLU A 121 -11.06 -1.48 -13.15
C GLU A 121 -9.63 -2.01 -12.99
N ALA A 122 -8.68 -1.15 -12.63
CA ALA A 122 -7.28 -1.55 -12.40
C ALA A 122 -7.15 -2.59 -11.28
N SER A 123 -7.86 -2.41 -10.17
CA SER A 123 -7.85 -3.37 -9.05
C SER A 123 -8.43 -4.75 -9.42
N ARG A 124 -9.45 -4.79 -10.30
CA ARG A 124 -10.01 -6.05 -10.82
C ARG A 124 -9.06 -6.74 -11.80
N ARG A 125 -8.39 -5.99 -12.67
CA ARG A 125 -7.42 -6.53 -13.64
C ARG A 125 -6.23 -7.16 -12.92
N THR A 126 -5.66 -6.44 -11.96
CA THR A 126 -4.50 -6.90 -11.17
C THR A 126 -4.81 -8.10 -10.28
N LEU A 127 -6.07 -8.28 -9.84
CA LEU A 127 -6.46 -9.42 -9.01
C LEU A 127 -6.10 -10.78 -9.66
N ALA A 128 -6.23 -10.90 -10.98
CA ALA A 128 -5.88 -12.14 -11.68
C ALA A 128 -4.38 -12.45 -11.63
N TYR A 129 -3.53 -11.42 -11.74
CA TYR A 129 -2.07 -11.54 -11.61
C TYR A 129 -1.63 -11.85 -10.18
N GLN A 130 -2.49 -11.54 -9.20
CA GLN A 130 -2.21 -11.69 -7.77
C GLN A 130 -2.73 -13.02 -7.19
N GLY A 131 -3.10 -13.98 -8.05
CA GLY A 131 -3.60 -15.29 -7.62
C GLY A 131 -5.11 -15.34 -7.36
N GLY A 132 -5.86 -14.34 -7.83
CA GLY A 132 -7.32 -14.35 -7.83
C GLY A 132 -7.95 -14.27 -6.44
N VAL A 133 -9.25 -14.61 -6.38
CA VAL A 133 -10.00 -14.75 -5.14
C VAL A 133 -9.38 -15.86 -4.28
N MET A 134 -9.27 -15.63 -2.96
CA MET A 134 -8.74 -16.65 -2.05
C MET A 134 -9.60 -17.92 -2.08
N SER A 135 -8.93 -19.06 -1.88
CA SER A 135 -9.55 -20.30 -1.44
C SER A 135 -10.00 -20.21 0.02
N ALA A 136 -10.88 -21.12 0.45
CA ALA A 136 -11.30 -21.19 1.85
C ALA A 136 -10.17 -21.54 2.84
N GLU A 137 -9.07 -22.14 2.36
CA GLU A 137 -7.88 -22.39 3.18
C GLU A 137 -7.02 -21.13 3.34
N GLU A 138 -6.76 -20.41 2.25
CA GLU A 138 -6.06 -19.12 2.30
C GLU A 138 -6.82 -18.11 3.17
N ALA A 139 -8.15 -18.04 3.03
CA ALA A 139 -8.97 -17.13 3.83
C ALA A 139 -8.87 -17.45 5.33
N ARG A 140 -8.98 -18.73 5.72
CA ARG A 140 -8.82 -19.16 7.13
C ARG A 140 -7.43 -18.85 7.67
N ALA A 141 -6.38 -19.02 6.86
CA ALA A 141 -5.02 -18.69 7.27
C ALA A 141 -4.85 -17.18 7.47
N PHE A 142 -5.40 -16.36 6.56
CA PHE A 142 -5.35 -14.91 6.65
C PHE A 142 -6.12 -14.39 7.87
N GLU A 143 -7.31 -14.94 8.17
CA GLU A 143 -8.12 -14.60 9.35
C GLU A 143 -7.42 -14.85 10.69
N GLN A 144 -6.51 -15.83 10.74
CA GLN A 144 -5.75 -16.16 11.96
C GLN A 144 -4.58 -15.20 12.21
N ASP A 145 -4.21 -14.37 11.23
CA ASP A 145 -3.12 -13.43 11.40
C ASP A 145 -3.54 -12.24 12.28
N PRO A 146 -2.75 -11.85 13.31
CA PRO A 146 -3.06 -10.69 14.14
C PRO A 146 -3.18 -9.38 13.37
N LEU A 147 -2.59 -9.28 12.17
CA LEU A 147 -2.67 -8.09 11.32
C LEU A 147 -3.89 -8.10 10.39
N CYS A 148 -4.67 -9.18 10.34
CA CYS A 148 -5.82 -9.29 9.43
C CYS A 148 -6.76 -8.08 9.52
N ALA A 149 -7.25 -7.77 10.72
CA ALA A 149 -8.22 -6.69 10.92
C ALA A 149 -7.71 -5.33 10.43
N VAL A 150 -6.44 -5.00 10.70
CA VAL A 150 -5.84 -3.74 10.25
C VAL A 150 -5.53 -3.75 8.76
N SER A 151 -5.10 -4.87 8.18
CA SER A 151 -4.91 -5.01 6.73
C SER A 151 -6.21 -4.86 5.96
N LEU A 152 -7.33 -5.39 6.49
CA LEU A 152 -8.66 -5.16 5.93
C LEU A 152 -9.03 -3.68 5.97
N ARG A 153 -8.74 -2.99 7.08
CA ARG A 153 -9.00 -1.56 7.19
C ARG A 153 -8.15 -0.74 6.22
N MET A 154 -6.86 -1.06 6.10
CA MET A 154 -5.97 -0.45 5.11
C MET A 154 -6.49 -0.62 3.69
N ARG A 155 -6.98 -1.82 3.34
CA ARG A 155 -7.54 -2.04 2.01
C ARG A 155 -8.82 -1.23 1.75
N HIS A 156 -9.58 -0.92 2.78
CA HIS A 156 -10.70 0.03 2.65
C HIS A 156 -10.22 1.46 2.42
N TRP A 157 -9.12 1.90 3.02
CA TRP A 157 -8.55 3.23 2.76
C TRP A 157 -7.97 3.33 1.36
N ASP A 158 -7.23 2.32 0.91
CA ASP A 158 -6.75 2.15 -0.47
C ASP A 158 -7.91 2.35 -1.48
N GLU A 159 -9.02 1.62 -1.34
CA GLU A 159 -10.13 1.77 -2.29
C GLU A 159 -10.80 3.16 -2.23
N GLN A 160 -10.78 3.83 -1.07
CA GLN A 160 -11.33 5.18 -0.89
C GLN A 160 -10.41 6.30 -1.41
N ALA A 161 -9.10 6.05 -1.47
CA ALA A 161 -8.03 7.03 -1.73
C ALA A 161 -7.89 7.39 -3.22
N LYS A 162 -9.00 7.71 -3.89
CA LYS A 162 -9.08 7.97 -5.35
C LYS A 162 -9.83 9.27 -5.66
N GLY A 163 -9.93 10.15 -4.65
CA GLY A 163 -10.62 11.42 -4.78
C GLY A 163 -9.81 12.42 -5.61
N VAL A 164 -10.48 13.07 -6.55
CA VAL A 164 -9.87 14.16 -7.33
C VAL A 164 -9.81 15.45 -6.52
N ASN A 165 -8.76 16.25 -6.71
CA ASN A 165 -8.56 17.54 -6.03
C ASN A 165 -8.45 17.45 -4.48
N VAL A 166 -8.05 16.30 -3.94
CA VAL A 166 -7.73 16.19 -2.51
C VAL A 166 -6.29 16.67 -2.29
N PRO A 167 -6.04 17.66 -1.41
CA PRO A 167 -4.69 18.14 -1.15
C PRO A 167 -3.78 17.03 -0.63
N VAL A 168 -2.58 16.93 -1.20
CA VAL A 168 -1.52 16.04 -0.71
C VAL A 168 -1.11 16.47 0.71
N LEU A 169 -0.96 15.49 1.60
CA LEU A 169 -0.46 15.68 2.95
C LEU A 169 0.95 16.26 2.90
N ASP A 170 1.27 17.15 3.83
CA ASP A 170 2.67 17.56 4.03
C ASP A 170 3.52 16.33 4.38
N VAL A 171 4.38 15.94 3.44
CA VAL A 171 5.21 14.74 3.54
C VAL A 171 6.19 14.82 4.72
N GLU A 172 6.53 16.02 5.20
CA GLU A 172 7.36 16.17 6.39
C GLU A 172 6.69 15.58 7.65
N VAL A 173 5.35 15.61 7.73
CA VAL A 173 4.61 14.95 8.82
C VAL A 173 4.90 13.45 8.84
N LEU A 174 4.96 12.81 7.66
CA LEU A 174 5.27 11.40 7.52
C LEU A 174 6.75 11.10 7.77
N LYS A 175 7.66 11.96 7.30
CA LYS A 175 9.10 11.82 7.59
C LYS A 175 9.37 11.89 9.09
N VAL A 176 8.71 12.78 9.83
CA VAL A 176 8.82 12.83 11.30
C VAL A 176 8.36 11.53 11.96
N LYS A 177 7.24 10.95 11.52
CA LYS A 177 6.78 9.63 12.00
C LYS A 177 7.82 8.54 11.70
N ALA A 178 8.36 8.53 10.48
CA ALA A 178 9.36 7.55 10.05
C ALA A 178 10.66 7.62 10.87
N ARG A 179 11.12 8.84 11.24
CA ARG A 179 12.26 9.02 12.16
C ARG A 179 12.05 8.35 13.51
N GLY A 180 10.81 8.35 14.02
CA GLY A 180 10.46 7.67 15.28
C GLY A 180 10.52 6.14 15.20
N MET A 181 10.56 5.57 14.00
CA MET A 181 10.50 4.12 13.76
C MET A 181 11.86 3.49 13.44
N LEU A 182 12.76 4.29 12.88
CA LEU A 182 14.10 3.86 12.50
C LEU A 182 15.06 4.15 13.67
N ARG A 183 15.85 3.15 14.07
CA ARG A 183 16.84 3.24 15.17
C ARG A 183 18.26 3.27 14.64
#